data_AF-A0AB34IRT9-F1
#
_entry.id   AF-A0AB34IRT9-F1
#
_cell.length_a   1.000
_cell.length_b   1.000
_cell.length_c   1.000
_cell.angle_alpha   90.00
_cell.angle_beta   90.00
_cell.angle_gamma   90.00
#
_symmetry.space_group_name_H-M   'P 1'
#
loop_
_entity.id
_entity.type
_entity.pdbx_description
1 polymer ?
#
loop_
_entity_poly.entity_id
_entity_poly.type
_entity_poly.pdbx_seq_one_letter_code
_entity_poly.pdbx_strand_id
1 'polypeptide(L)'
;MLPPLSDDVFGNENLATIVMDCLTLPDLLTLYRLNRLLSNIAARRIAHLRPALEALASAPFNIPLRDTPYLRSLHYGAIRGECMRIFTDAITKGALANLTELYLEYNMIGDEGIKAFSSALASGARWRRFQRRS
;
A
#
# COMPACT_ATOMS: atom_id res chain seq x y z
N MET A 1 45.56 1.19 -20.02
CA MET A 1 44.62 0.83 -18.93
C MET A 1 43.56 1.89 -18.87
N LEU A 2 42.36 1.60 -19.38
CA LEU A 2 41.17 2.43 -19.15
C LEU A 2 40.71 2.21 -17.70
N PRO A 3 40.32 3.26 -16.96
CA PRO A 3 39.76 3.08 -15.63
C PRO A 3 38.40 2.36 -15.73
N PRO A 4 38.01 1.60 -14.68
CA PRO A 4 36.73 0.92 -14.67
C PRO A 4 35.61 1.96 -14.63
N LEU A 5 34.66 1.84 -15.56
CA LEU A 5 33.38 2.57 -15.51
C LEU A 5 32.68 2.14 -14.22
N SER A 6 32.67 3.01 -13.21
CA SER A 6 31.82 2.86 -12.04
C SER A 6 30.36 2.95 -12.51
N ASP A 7 29.50 2.05 -12.02
CA ASP A 7 28.06 1.96 -12.34
C ASP A 7 27.22 3.22 -11.97
N ASP A 8 27.86 4.34 -11.64
CA ASP A 8 27.28 5.61 -11.17
C ASP A 8 27.32 6.74 -12.21
N VAL A 9 27.81 6.50 -13.44
CA VAL A 9 28.02 7.58 -14.44
C VAL A 9 26.71 8.13 -15.03
N PHE A 10 25.58 7.42 -14.88
CA PHE A 10 24.27 7.89 -15.32
C PHE A 10 23.29 7.97 -14.15
N GLY A 11 23.50 8.94 -13.25
CA GLY A 11 22.49 9.31 -12.26
C GLY A 11 21.14 9.59 -12.93
N ASN A 12 20.04 9.21 -12.27
CA ASN A 12 18.66 9.33 -12.80
C ASN A 12 18.34 10.73 -13.35
N GLU A 13 18.96 11.78 -12.82
CA GLU A 13 18.82 13.16 -13.29
C GLU A 13 19.43 13.39 -14.69
N ASN A 14 20.57 12.77 -15.00
CA ASN A 14 21.20 12.88 -16.33
C ASN A 14 20.39 12.13 -17.39
N LEU A 15 19.86 10.95 -17.07
CA LEU A 15 18.96 10.21 -17.96
C LEU A 15 17.66 10.98 -18.21
N ALA A 16 17.08 11.58 -17.17
CA ALA A 16 15.90 12.43 -17.32
C ALA A 16 16.18 13.63 -18.24
N THR A 17 17.33 14.28 -18.09
CA THR A 17 17.71 15.44 -18.90
C THR A 17 17.87 15.07 -20.37
N ILE A 18 18.61 13.99 -20.67
CA ILE A 18 18.81 13.50 -22.05
C ILE A 18 17.49 13.11 -22.71
N VAL A 19 16.59 12.45 -21.96
CA VAL A 19 15.25 12.09 -22.45
C VAL A 19 14.43 13.34 -22.72
N MET A 20 14.50 14.37 -21.88
CA MET A 20 13.76 15.62 -22.05
C MET A 20 14.26 16.43 -23.26
N ASP A 21 15.55 16.40 -23.55
CA ASP A 21 16.15 17.09 -24.71
C ASP A 21 15.77 16.45 -26.05
N CYS A 22 15.40 15.17 -26.05
CA CYS A 22 14.99 14.43 -27.25
C CYS A 22 13.51 14.59 -27.61
N LEU A 23 12.73 15.35 -26.83
CA LEU A 23 11.28 15.47 -26.96
C LEU A 23 10.86 16.79 -27.59
N THR A 24 9.78 16.76 -28.38
CA THR A 24 9.22 17.97 -28.96
C THR A 24 8.44 18.78 -27.92
N LEU A 25 8.22 20.08 -28.17
CA LEU A 25 7.43 20.93 -27.27
C LEU A 25 6.02 20.36 -26.96
N PRO A 26 5.27 19.79 -27.93
CA PRO A 26 4.03 19.06 -27.65
C PRO A 26 4.19 17.86 -26.72
N ASP A 27 5.28 17.08 -26.85
CA ASP A 27 5.56 15.93 -26.00
C ASP A 27 5.85 16.37 -24.56
N LEU A 28 6.65 17.43 -24.40
CA LEU A 28 6.95 18.03 -23.09
C LEU A 28 5.69 18.57 -22.42
N LEU A 29 4.80 19.22 -23.16
CA LEU A 29 3.54 19.71 -22.63
C LEU A 29 2.62 18.56 -22.19
N THR A 30 2.63 17.45 -22.93
CA THR A 30 1.88 16.23 -22.61
C THR A 30 2.44 15.56 -21.36
N LEU A 31 3.76 15.41 -21.25
CA LEU A 31 4.43 14.88 -20.07
C LEU A 31 4.18 15.74 -18.84
N TYR A 32 4.25 17.06 -18.95
CA TYR A 32 3.95 17.95 -17.84
C TYR A 32 2.51 17.78 -17.34
N ARG A 33 1.54 17.70 -18.26
CA ARG A 33 0.13 17.44 -17.92
C ARG A 33 -0.04 16.07 -17.26
N LEU A 34 0.59 15.03 -17.80
CA LEU A 34 0.55 13.68 -17.22
C LEU A 34 1.18 13.65 -15.83
N ASN A 35 2.35 14.26 -15.64
CA ASN A 35 3.01 14.34 -14.34
C ASN A 35 2.13 15.06 -13.31
N ARG A 36 1.51 16.17 -13.70
CA ARG A 36 0.57 16.91 -12.83
C ARG A 36 -0.67 16.06 -12.49
N LEU A 37 -1.21 15.33 -13.47
CA LEU A 37 -2.34 14.42 -13.25
C LEU A 37 -1.95 13.27 -12.31
N LEU A 38 -0.80 12.64 -12.54
CA LEU A 38 -0.26 11.57 -11.70
C LEU A 38 -0.04 12.06 -10.27
N SER A 39 0.55 13.24 -10.10
CA SER A 39 0.77 13.86 -8.80
C SER A 39 -0.55 14.12 -8.06
N ASN A 40 -1.55 14.65 -8.76
CA ASN A 40 -2.88 14.89 -8.21
C ASN A 40 -3.59 13.58 -7.82
N ILE A 41 -3.52 12.56 -8.68
CA ILE A 41 -4.11 11.25 -8.42
C ILE A 41 -3.42 10.59 -7.22
N ALA A 42 -2.08 10.64 -7.15
CA ALA A 42 -1.31 10.13 -6.04
C ALA A 42 -1.68 10.84 -4.73
N ALA A 43 -1.74 12.17 -4.74
CA ALA A 43 -2.14 12.96 -3.58
C ALA A 43 -3.55 12.58 -3.09
N ARG A 44 -4.52 12.44 -4.00
CA ARG A 44 -5.88 11.98 -3.67
C ARG A 44 -5.89 10.56 -3.10
N ARG A 45 -5.10 9.65 -3.67
CA ARG A 45 -5.01 8.27 -3.20
C ARG A 45 -4.40 8.19 -1.80
N ILE A 46 -3.35 8.96 -1.53
CA ILE A 46 -2.74 9.07 -0.20
C ILE A 46 -3.72 9.67 0.79
N ALA A 47 -4.43 10.75 0.43
CA ALA A 47 -5.46 11.35 1.28
C ALA A 47 -6.59 10.37 1.62
N HIS A 48 -7.02 9.55 0.65
CA HIS A 48 -8.02 8.51 0.85
C HIS A 48 -7.56 7.38 1.78
N LEU A 49 -6.28 6.99 1.70
CA LEU A 49 -5.71 5.92 2.55
C LEU A 49 -5.40 6.38 3.97
N ARG A 50 -5.12 7.68 4.15
CA ARG A 50 -4.64 8.26 5.41
C ARG A 50 -5.46 7.89 6.65
N PRO A 51 -6.80 8.00 6.66
CA PRO A 51 -7.57 7.66 7.86
C PRO A 51 -7.45 6.19 8.26
N ALA A 52 -7.37 5.28 7.28
CA ALA A 52 -7.21 3.86 7.54
C ALA A 52 -5.81 3.54 8.06
N LEU A 53 -4.78 4.20 7.50
CA LEU A 53 -3.41 4.06 7.96
C LEU A 53 -3.22 4.60 9.38
N GLU A 54 -3.82 5.74 9.71
CA GLU A 54 -3.82 6.31 11.06
C GLU A 54 -4.53 5.39 12.06
N ALA A 55 -5.67 4.81 11.68
CA ALA A 55 -6.39 3.87 12.52
C ALA A 55 -5.61 2.57 12.80
N LEU A 56 -4.80 2.12 11.83
CA LEU A 56 -3.86 1.00 12.02
C LEU A 56 -2.64 1.39 12.88
N ALA A 57 -2.22 2.66 12.84
CA ALA A 57 -1.10 3.16 13.64
C ALA A 57 -1.48 3.41 15.11
N SER A 58 -2.76 3.66 15.38
CA SER A 58 -3.29 3.77 16.74
C SER A 58 -3.54 2.41 17.40
N ALA A 59 -3.75 2.43 18.72
CA ALA A 59 -4.28 1.28 19.44
C ALA A 59 -5.60 0.80 18.78
N PRO A 60 -5.84 -0.53 18.70
CA PRO A 60 -5.04 -1.60 19.28
C PRO A 60 -3.86 -2.05 18.40
N PHE A 61 -3.87 -1.77 17.11
CA PHE A 61 -2.95 -2.38 16.15
C PHE A 61 -1.51 -1.89 16.30
N ASN A 62 -1.31 -0.60 16.62
CA ASN A 62 0.02 0.01 16.81
C ASN A 62 1.00 -0.33 15.66
N ILE A 63 0.50 -0.47 14.43
CA ILE A 63 1.30 -0.81 13.25
C ILE A 63 1.93 0.48 12.71
N PRO A 64 3.26 0.62 12.71
CA PRO A 64 3.89 1.83 12.21
C PRO A 64 3.53 2.07 10.74
N LEU A 65 3.19 3.32 10.39
CA LEU A 65 2.82 3.71 9.02
C LEU A 65 3.84 3.25 7.97
N ARG A 66 5.13 3.33 8.30
CA ARG A 66 6.25 2.88 7.46
C ARG A 66 6.23 1.39 7.15
N ASP A 67 5.63 0.58 8.03
CA ASP A 67 5.64 -0.88 7.93
C ASP A 67 4.37 -1.40 7.25
N THR A 68 3.27 -0.62 7.24
CA THR A 68 2.01 -1.00 6.56
C THR A 68 2.14 -1.43 5.10
N PRO A 69 2.94 -0.79 4.22
CA PRO A 69 3.10 -1.26 2.85
C PRO A 69 3.99 -2.52 2.74
N TYR A 70 4.74 -2.91 3.77
CA TYR A 70 5.62 -4.08 3.73
C TYR A 70 5.12 -5.23 4.61
N LEU A 71 4.04 -5.03 5.34
CA LEU A 71 3.48 -5.99 6.27
C LEU A 71 2.99 -7.23 5.51
N ARG A 72 3.63 -8.37 5.77
CA ARG A 72 3.30 -9.67 5.15
C ARG A 72 2.58 -10.64 6.07
N SER A 73 2.85 -10.54 7.37
CA SER A 73 2.18 -11.29 8.42
C SER A 73 1.73 -10.34 9.53
N LEU A 74 0.52 -10.56 10.04
CA LEU A 74 0.03 -9.92 11.25
C LEU A 74 -0.40 -10.98 12.26
N HIS A 75 0.25 -10.95 13.43
CA HIS A 75 -0.12 -11.74 14.61
C HIS A 75 -0.66 -10.76 15.65
N TYR A 76 -1.96 -10.82 15.93
CA TYR A 76 -2.55 -9.99 16.97
C TYR A 76 -3.52 -10.82 17.79
N GLY A 77 -3.27 -10.92 19.09
CA GLY A 77 -4.10 -11.61 20.07
C GLY A 77 -4.82 -10.59 20.96
N ALA A 78 -5.89 -9.99 20.42
CA ALA A 78 -6.97 -9.27 21.11
C ALA A 78 -7.85 -8.45 20.11
N ILE A 79 -8.06 -8.94 18.88
CA ILE A 79 -9.01 -8.30 17.96
C ILE A 79 -10.43 -8.51 18.53
N ARG A 80 -10.98 -7.45 19.12
CA ARG A 80 -12.39 -7.37 19.49
C ARG A 80 -13.22 -7.02 18.24
N GLY A 81 -14.52 -7.30 18.25
CA GLY A 81 -15.40 -7.08 17.08
C GLY A 81 -15.31 -5.68 16.46
N GLU A 82 -15.11 -4.64 17.27
CA GLU A 82 -14.94 -3.25 16.81
C GLU A 82 -13.63 -3.04 16.02
N CYS A 83 -12.53 -3.67 16.47
CA CYS A 83 -11.24 -3.62 15.81
C CYS A 83 -11.28 -4.33 14.46
N MET A 84 -12.08 -5.40 14.34
CA MET A 84 -12.27 -6.11 13.09
C MET A 84 -12.86 -5.21 12.00
N ARG A 85 -13.70 -4.24 12.37
CA ARG A 85 -14.28 -3.28 11.43
C ARG A 85 -13.23 -2.29 10.91
N ILE A 86 -12.33 -1.82 11.77
CA ILE A 86 -11.19 -0.96 11.40
C ILE A 86 -10.26 -1.71 10.45
N PHE A 87 -9.92 -2.95 10.79
CA PHE A 87 -9.08 -3.81 9.97
C PHE A 87 -9.71 -4.08 8.60
N THR A 88 -11.02 -4.35 8.59
CA THR A 88 -11.80 -4.53 7.37
C THR A 88 -11.79 -3.29 6.47
N ASP A 89 -11.99 -2.10 7.04
CA ASP A 89 -11.92 -0.83 6.31
C ASP A 89 -10.53 -0.57 5.71
N ALA A 90 -9.47 -0.90 6.45
CA ALA A 90 -8.10 -0.80 5.93
C ALA A 90 -7.85 -1.74 4.75
N ILE A 91 -8.40 -2.96 4.79
CA ILE A 91 -8.32 -3.92 3.70
C ILE A 91 -9.07 -3.44 2.46
N THR A 92 -10.33 -3.00 2.59
CA THR A 92 -11.15 -2.57 1.45
C THR A 92 -10.57 -1.33 0.78
N LYS A 93 -9.97 -0.43 1.54
CA LYS A 93 -9.26 0.75 1.01
C LYS A 93 -7.93 0.38 0.34
N GLY A 94 -7.39 -0.80 0.60
CA GLY A 94 -6.13 -1.30 0.05
C GLY A 94 -4.90 -0.81 0.81
N ALA A 95 -5.04 -0.43 2.08
CA ALA A 95 -3.92 -0.04 2.94
C ALA A 95 -2.99 -1.23 3.26
N LEU A 96 -3.54 -2.45 3.24
CA LEU A 96 -2.81 -3.70 3.49
C LEU A 96 -2.62 -4.53 2.21
N ALA A 97 -2.29 -3.86 1.09
CA ALA A 97 -2.21 -4.50 -0.23
C ALA A 97 -1.16 -5.62 -0.34
N ASN A 98 -0.17 -5.65 0.57
CA ASN A 98 0.92 -6.62 0.58
C ASN A 98 0.80 -7.66 1.71
N LEU A 99 -0.29 -7.63 2.49
CA LEU A 99 -0.55 -8.60 3.54
C LEU A 99 -0.93 -9.95 2.92
N THR A 100 -0.16 -10.98 3.23
CA THR A 100 -0.31 -12.34 2.66
C THR A 100 -0.75 -13.35 3.70
N GLU A 101 -0.41 -13.12 4.96
CA GLU A 101 -0.69 -14.01 6.08
C GLU A 101 -1.39 -13.22 7.20
N LEU A 102 -2.42 -13.84 7.79
CA LEU A 102 -3.17 -13.28 8.89
C LEU A 102 -3.47 -14.37 9.90
N TYR A 103 -2.95 -14.21 11.10
CA TYR A 103 -3.15 -15.15 12.19
C TYR A 103 -4.16 -14.54 13.17
N LEU A 104 -5.37 -15.10 13.17
CA LEU A 104 -6.49 -14.65 14.01
C LEU A 104 -6.70 -15.53 15.25
N GLU A 105 -5.80 -16.48 15.51
CA GLU A 105 -5.91 -17.39 16.65
C GLU A 105 -5.94 -16.62 17.98
N TYR A 106 -6.71 -17.13 18.94
CA TYR A 106 -6.85 -16.53 20.28
C TYR A 106 -7.38 -15.08 20.30
N ASN A 107 -8.26 -14.73 19.38
CA ASN A 107 -8.99 -13.45 19.37
C ASN A 107 -10.44 -13.58 19.87
N MET A 108 -10.97 -12.50 20.41
CA MET A 108 -12.39 -12.37 20.81
C MET A 108 -13.18 -11.63 19.72
N ILE A 109 -13.17 -12.16 18.49
CA ILE A 109 -13.93 -11.58 17.38
C ILE A 109 -15.39 -12.01 17.55
N GLY A 110 -16.28 -11.04 17.77
CA GLY A 110 -17.72 -11.31 17.78
C GLY A 110 -18.28 -11.52 16.37
N ASP A 111 -19.49 -12.10 16.29
CA ASP A 111 -20.15 -12.46 15.02
C ASP A 111 -20.21 -11.31 14.02
N GLU A 112 -20.52 -10.09 14.48
CA GLU A 112 -20.58 -8.90 13.63
C GLU A 112 -19.22 -8.53 13.02
N GLY A 113 -18.12 -8.76 13.76
CA GLY A 113 -16.77 -8.57 13.26
C GLY A 113 -16.43 -9.54 12.13
N ILE A 114 -16.80 -10.82 12.28
CA ILE A 114 -16.59 -11.85 11.25
C ILE A 114 -17.48 -11.62 10.02
N LYS A 115 -18.74 -11.20 10.19
CA LYS A 115 -19.61 -10.84 9.06
C LYS A 115 -19.05 -9.68 8.26
N ALA A 116 -18.61 -8.61 8.93
CA ALA A 116 -17.98 -7.46 8.27
C ALA A 116 -16.74 -7.87 7.48
N PHE A 117 -15.86 -8.67 8.09
CA PHE A 117 -14.67 -9.17 7.43
C PHE A 117 -14.99 -10.06 6.22
N SER A 118 -15.93 -10.99 6.35
CA SER A 118 -16.36 -11.88 5.27
C SER A 118 -16.94 -11.10 4.09
N SER A 119 -17.74 -10.06 4.37
CA SER A 119 -18.29 -9.16 3.35
C SER A 119 -17.19 -8.41 2.59
N ALA A 120 -16.15 -7.94 3.28
CA ALA A 120 -15.04 -7.28 2.62
C ALA A 120 -14.16 -8.22 1.78
N LEU A 121 -13.97 -9.46 2.22
CA LEU A 121 -13.31 -10.48 1.40
C LEU A 121 -14.12 -10.77 0.13
N ALA A 122 -15.45 -10.85 0.24
CA ALA A 122 -16.35 -11.08 -0.90
C ALA A 122 -16.40 -9.89 -1.87
N SER A 123 -16.25 -8.66 -1.39
CA SER A 123 -16.27 -7.44 -2.24
C SER A 123 -14.98 -7.20 -3.04
N GLY A 124 -14.04 -8.16 -3.03
CA GLY A 124 -12.84 -8.08 -3.84
C GLY A 124 -11.72 -7.28 -3.18
N ALA A 125 -11.68 -7.25 -1.85
CA ALA A 125 -10.44 -6.98 -1.13
C ALA A 125 -9.30 -7.72 -1.83
N ARG A 126 -8.36 -6.99 -2.44
CA ARG A 126 -7.25 -7.53 -3.22
C ARG A 126 -6.23 -8.19 -2.29
N TRP A 127 -6.61 -9.31 -1.69
CA TRP A 127 -5.68 -10.23 -1.06
C TRP A 127 -5.22 -11.21 -2.12
N ARG A 128 -3.92 -11.20 -2.43
CA ARG A 128 -3.35 -12.19 -3.33
C ARG A 128 -3.35 -13.54 -2.60
N ARG A 129 -4.37 -14.33 -2.91
CA ARG A 129 -4.50 -15.80 -2.81
C ARG A 129 -3.62 -16.47 -1.74
N PHE A 130 -4.27 -16.84 -0.64
CA PHE A 130 -3.79 -17.74 0.40
C PHE A 130 -3.35 -19.09 -0.21
N GLN A 131 -2.10 -19.53 0.02
CA GLN A 131 -1.75 -20.95 0.00
C GLN A 131 -1.61 -21.42 1.44
N ARG A 132 -2.52 -22.33 1.84
CA ARG A 132 -2.34 -23.19 3.01
C ARG A 132 -0.94 -23.80 2.96
N ARG A 133 -0.10 -23.54 3.96
CA ARG A 133 0.94 -24.50 4.32
C ARG A 133 0.42 -25.32 5.49
N SER A 134 0.35 -26.61 5.19
CA SER A 134 0.07 -27.79 6.03
C SER A 134 0.77 -27.77 7.37
#